data_AF-A0A8H4BR51-F1
#
_entry.id   AF-A0A8H4BR51-F1
#
_cell.length_a   1.000
_cell.length_b   1.000
_cell.length_c   1.000
_cell.angle_alpha   90.00
_cell.angle_beta   90.00
_cell.angle_gamma   90.00
#
_symmetry.space_group_name_H-M   'P 1'
#
loop_
_entity.id
_entity.type
_entity.pdbx_description
1 polymer ?
#
loop_
_entity_poly.entity_id
_entity_poly.type
_entity_poly.pdbx_seq_one_letter_code
_entity_poly.pdbx_strand_id
1 'polypeptide(L)'
;MVNDHHADATFDYYHHHHHHYQHPPFPSSSPYGGYNNSSSNVVIPSPRPKVTTNVWEDEGTNCFQVDAKGICVARRQDNDMINGTKLLNVVGMSRGKRDGILKNEKGRVVVKVGAMHLKGVWIPFERARELAAKFKILDVLFPLFADEPSIYLC
;
A
#
# COMPACT_ATOMS: atom_id res chain seq x y z
N MET A 1 -65.17 -4.44 -13.61
CA MET A 1 -65.83 -5.73 -13.32
C MET A 1 -64.77 -6.61 -12.67
N VAL A 2 -65.01 -6.91 -11.40
CA VAL A 2 -64.68 -8.14 -10.66
C VAL A 2 -63.75 -9.18 -11.33
N ASN A 3 -62.76 -9.56 -10.52
CA ASN A 3 -62.35 -10.92 -10.20
C ASN A 3 -61.22 -11.57 -11.01
N ASP A 4 -60.41 -12.48 -10.48
CA ASP A 4 -59.93 -12.86 -9.14
C ASP A 4 -59.27 -14.25 -9.33
N HIS A 5 -58.35 -14.64 -8.44
CA HIS A 5 -57.86 -16.01 -8.22
C HIS A 5 -57.12 -16.77 -9.34
N HIS A 6 -55.85 -17.12 -9.04
CA HIS A 6 -55.50 -18.52 -8.80
C HIS A 6 -54.36 -18.64 -7.80
N ALA A 7 -54.64 -19.36 -6.73
CA ALA A 7 -53.71 -19.87 -5.72
C ALA A 7 -52.92 -21.07 -6.28
N ASP A 8 -51.75 -21.37 -5.70
CA ASP A 8 -51.57 -22.46 -4.71
C ASP A 8 -50.12 -23.00 -4.72
N ALA A 9 -49.77 -23.62 -3.60
CA ALA A 9 -48.78 -24.67 -3.38
C ALA A 9 -47.37 -24.27 -2.89
N THR A 10 -47.34 -24.15 -1.56
CA THR A 10 -46.31 -24.59 -0.62
C THR A 10 -45.36 -25.69 -1.12
N PHE A 11 -44.06 -25.53 -0.88
CA PHE A 11 -43.19 -26.65 -0.52
C PHE A 11 -41.99 -26.16 0.30
N ASP A 12 -42.13 -26.25 1.62
CA ASP A 12 -41.03 -26.29 2.59
C ASP A 12 -40.27 -27.61 2.41
N TYR A 13 -38.99 -27.59 2.00
CA TYR A 13 -37.99 -28.56 2.49
C TYR A 13 -36.55 -28.26 2.01
N TYR A 14 -35.58 -28.56 2.88
CA TYR A 14 -34.10 -28.49 2.78
C TYR A 14 -33.45 -27.12 3.04
N HIS A 15 -33.00 -26.80 4.26
CA HIS A 15 -31.91 -27.33 5.11
C HIS A 15 -30.71 -26.36 5.14
N HIS A 16 -30.56 -25.75 6.32
CA HIS A 16 -29.34 -25.09 6.80
C HIS A 16 -28.15 -26.05 6.76
N HIS A 17 -27.04 -25.66 6.13
CA HIS A 17 -25.73 -26.26 6.36
C HIS A 17 -24.79 -25.24 7.00
N HIS A 18 -24.80 -25.24 8.34
CA HIS A 18 -23.71 -24.71 9.17
C HIS A 18 -22.51 -25.65 9.08
N HIS A 19 -21.44 -25.25 8.42
CA HIS A 19 -20.16 -25.95 8.50
C HIS A 19 -19.36 -25.46 9.72
N HIS A 20 -19.53 -26.18 10.82
CA HIS A 20 -18.59 -26.21 11.93
C HIS A 20 -17.30 -26.89 11.47
N TYR A 21 -16.20 -26.15 11.34
CA TYR A 21 -14.86 -26.74 11.29
C TYR A 21 -14.28 -26.76 12.70
N GLN A 22 -14.21 -27.96 13.27
CA GLN A 22 -13.49 -28.26 14.51
C GLN A 22 -11.98 -28.38 14.26
N HIS A 23 -11.22 -27.85 15.21
CA HIS A 23 -9.77 -27.95 15.34
C HIS A 23 -9.28 -29.39 15.54
N PRO A 24 -8.05 -29.72 15.10
CA PRO A 24 -7.15 -30.58 15.86
C PRO A 24 -6.17 -29.72 16.71
N PRO A 25 -5.86 -30.11 17.97
CA PRO A 25 -4.82 -29.48 18.78
C PRO A 25 -3.43 -30.06 18.45
N PHE A 26 -2.45 -29.87 19.35
CA PHE A 26 -1.06 -30.38 19.46
C PHE A 26 0.09 -29.68 18.68
N PRO A 27 1.32 -29.61 19.25
CA PRO A 27 1.70 -29.50 20.67
C PRO A 27 2.70 -28.35 20.96
N SER A 28 2.73 -27.90 22.22
CA SER A 28 3.75 -27.02 22.78
C SER A 28 5.10 -27.73 22.88
N SER A 29 6.17 -27.10 22.39
CA SER A 29 7.54 -27.37 22.83
C SER A 29 8.47 -26.17 22.60
N SER A 30 8.66 -25.38 23.67
CA SER A 30 9.98 -24.86 24.04
C SER A 30 10.34 -25.60 25.32
N PRO A 31 11.58 -26.10 25.52
CA PRO A 31 12.65 -25.20 25.97
C PRO A 31 14.10 -25.63 25.59
N TYR A 32 15.03 -24.70 25.82
CA TYR A 32 16.50 -24.84 25.96
C TYR A 32 17.43 -24.44 24.81
N GLY A 33 18.45 -23.67 25.21
CA GLY A 33 19.70 -23.41 24.51
C GLY A 33 19.82 -21.95 24.09
N GLY A 34 20.71 -21.12 24.60
CA GLY A 34 21.93 -21.34 25.37
C GLY A 34 22.73 -20.05 25.22
N TYR A 35 23.33 -19.59 26.30
CA TYR A 35 24.17 -18.41 26.35
C TYR A 35 25.33 -18.54 25.36
N ASN A 36 25.56 -17.51 24.52
CA ASN A 36 26.89 -17.28 23.98
C ASN A 36 27.18 -15.78 23.94
N ASN A 37 28.01 -15.38 24.90
CA ASN A 37 28.75 -14.14 24.86
C ASN A 37 29.92 -14.35 23.89
N SER A 38 29.88 -13.69 22.74
CA SER A 38 31.03 -13.58 21.85
C SER A 38 30.95 -12.23 21.18
N SER A 39 31.97 -11.43 21.45
CA SER A 39 32.23 -10.12 20.88
C SER A 39 32.28 -10.20 19.35
N SER A 40 31.15 -10.00 18.71
CA SER A 40 31.08 -9.70 17.29
C SER A 40 30.53 -8.29 17.17
N ASN A 41 31.34 -7.37 16.65
CA ASN A 41 30.85 -6.11 16.08
C ASN A 41 29.81 -6.48 15.02
N VAL A 42 28.54 -6.52 15.44
CA VAL A 42 27.41 -6.61 14.53
C VAL A 42 27.37 -5.25 13.85
N VAL A 43 28.03 -5.15 12.69
CA VAL A 43 27.73 -4.09 11.73
C VAL A 43 26.30 -4.35 11.31
N ILE A 44 25.35 -3.76 12.05
CA ILE A 44 23.97 -3.67 11.62
C ILE A 44 24.06 -2.97 10.26
N PRO A 45 23.76 -3.62 9.12
CA PRO A 45 23.70 -2.90 7.87
C PRO A 45 22.59 -1.88 8.08
N SER A 46 22.97 -0.60 8.16
CA SER A 46 21.99 0.48 8.08
C SER A 46 21.13 0.14 6.86
N PRO A 47 19.82 -0.11 6.99
CA PRO A 47 18.99 -0.40 5.85
C PRO A 47 18.87 0.93 5.11
N ARG A 48 19.86 1.24 4.25
CA ARG A 48 19.74 2.34 3.32
C ARG A 48 18.46 2.05 2.54
N PRO A 49 17.47 2.96 2.57
CA PRO A 49 16.22 2.72 1.89
C PRO A 49 16.54 2.50 0.40
N LYS A 50 16.19 1.31 -0.09
CA LYS A 50 16.52 0.84 -1.43
C LYS A 50 15.54 1.44 -2.42
N VAL A 51 16.05 2.02 -3.50
CA VAL A 51 15.23 2.45 -4.64
C VAL A 51 15.31 1.42 -5.73
N THR A 52 14.16 1.07 -6.28
CA THR A 52 14.06 0.32 -7.53
C THR A 52 13.55 1.25 -8.64
N THR A 53 13.94 0.98 -9.88
CA THR A 53 13.42 1.69 -11.05
C THR A 53 12.64 0.74 -11.93
N ASN A 54 11.41 1.11 -12.28
CA ASN A 54 10.56 0.36 -13.19
C ASN A 54 10.01 1.29 -14.29
N VAL A 55 9.91 0.77 -15.51
CA VAL A 55 9.29 1.47 -16.64
C VAL A 55 7.77 1.49 -16.43
N TRP A 56 7.17 2.67 -16.55
CA TRP A 56 5.73 2.85 -16.71
C TRP A 56 5.43 3.04 -18.19
N GLU A 57 5.15 1.92 -18.86
CA GLU A 57 4.98 1.86 -20.31
C GLU A 57 3.85 2.76 -20.81
N ASP A 58 2.68 2.74 -20.14
CA ASP A 58 1.51 3.54 -20.53
C ASP A 58 1.80 5.05 -20.62
N GLU A 59 2.73 5.56 -19.81
CA GLU A 59 3.11 6.98 -19.74
C GLU A 59 4.48 7.24 -20.37
N GLY A 60 5.19 6.22 -20.85
CA GLY A 60 6.52 6.34 -21.45
C GLY A 60 7.58 6.92 -20.51
N THR A 61 7.48 6.66 -19.20
CA THR A 61 8.39 7.23 -18.19
C THR A 61 8.89 6.17 -17.22
N ASN A 62 10.04 6.40 -16.60
CA ASN A 62 10.51 5.58 -15.49
C ASN A 62 9.92 6.06 -14.17
N CYS A 63 9.74 5.13 -13.25
CA CYS A 63 9.35 5.41 -11.87
C CYS A 63 10.41 4.90 -10.90
N PHE A 64 10.89 5.79 -10.03
CA PHE A 64 11.62 5.42 -8.82
C PHE A 64 10.64 4.94 -7.77
N GLN A 65 10.91 3.81 -7.14
CA GLN A 65 10.00 3.16 -6.22
C GLN A 65 10.69 2.86 -4.89
N VAL A 66 9.96 3.10 -3.80
CA VAL A 66 10.38 2.74 -2.44
C VAL A 66 9.24 1.98 -1.78
N ASP A 67 9.57 0.81 -1.24
CA ASP A 67 8.65 0.02 -0.43
C ASP A 67 8.74 0.42 1.04
N ALA A 68 7.62 0.85 1.59
CA ALA A 68 7.50 1.20 3.01
C ALA A 68 6.21 0.63 3.59
N LYS A 69 6.32 -0.10 4.71
CA LYS A 69 5.18 -0.70 5.41
C LYS A 69 4.27 -1.52 4.48
N GLY A 70 4.86 -2.27 3.55
CA GLY A 70 4.14 -3.08 2.56
C GLY A 70 3.46 -2.29 1.44
N ILE A 71 3.82 -1.02 1.27
CA ILE A 71 3.26 -0.14 0.24
C ILE A 71 4.40 0.41 -0.63
N CYS A 72 4.31 0.14 -1.94
CA CYS A 72 5.17 0.74 -2.95
C CYS A 72 4.71 2.17 -3.25
N VAL A 73 5.56 3.15 -2.98
CA VAL A 73 5.37 4.56 -3.37
C VAL A 73 6.28 4.86 -4.56
N ALA A 74 5.77 5.60 -5.54
CA ALA A 74 6.49 5.90 -6.78
C ALA A 74 6.65 7.41 -7.00
N ARG A 75 7.81 7.80 -7.55
CA ARG A 75 8.11 9.12 -8.14
C ARG A 75 8.40 8.95 -9.63
N ARG A 76 7.76 9.76 -10.46
CA ARG A 76 8.02 9.85 -11.90
C ARG A 76 9.37 10.49 -12.18
N GLN A 77 10.12 9.99 -13.16
CA GLN A 77 11.41 10.55 -13.57
C GLN A 77 11.24 11.81 -14.45
N ASP A 78 10.16 11.91 -15.21
CA ASP A 78 9.94 12.98 -16.21
C ASP A 78 9.45 14.30 -15.61
N ASN A 79 8.70 14.27 -14.51
CA ASN A 79 8.05 15.45 -13.93
C ASN A 79 7.98 15.45 -12.39
N ASP A 80 8.67 14.52 -11.74
CA ASP A 80 8.77 14.38 -10.29
C ASP A 80 7.45 14.21 -9.53
N MET A 81 6.33 13.96 -10.23
CA MET A 81 5.08 13.69 -9.54
C MET A 81 5.20 12.42 -8.69
N ILE A 82 4.58 12.45 -7.52
CA ILE A 82 4.56 11.35 -6.57
C ILE A 82 3.15 10.77 -6.51
N ASN A 83 3.03 9.45 -6.40
CA ASN A 83 1.74 8.81 -6.15
C ASN A 83 1.26 9.11 -4.71
N GLY A 84 0.50 10.19 -4.57
CA GLY A 84 -0.05 10.67 -3.30
C GLY A 84 -1.00 9.67 -2.64
N THR A 85 -1.66 8.81 -3.42
CA THR A 85 -2.51 7.74 -2.86
C THR A 85 -1.67 6.73 -2.08
N LYS A 86 -0.54 6.29 -2.64
CA LYS A 86 0.36 5.34 -1.99
C LYS A 86 1.06 5.97 -0.79
N LEU A 87 1.56 7.21 -0.94
CA LEU A 87 2.16 7.98 0.14
C LEU A 87 1.25 8.07 1.36
N LEU A 88 -0.02 8.42 1.17
CA LEU A 88 -0.96 8.57 2.27
C LEU A 88 -1.38 7.23 2.87
N ASN A 89 -1.38 6.14 2.09
CA ASN A 89 -1.60 4.80 2.64
C ASN A 89 -0.46 4.38 3.59
N VAL A 90 0.79 4.83 3.40
CA VAL A 90 1.92 4.57 4.33
C VAL A 90 1.68 5.17 5.72
N VAL A 91 0.88 6.23 5.79
CA VAL A 91 0.44 6.85 7.06
C VAL A 91 -0.61 5.98 7.76
N GLY A 92 -1.31 5.10 7.03
CA GLY A 92 -2.39 4.27 7.56
C GLY A 92 -3.72 5.01 7.74
N MET A 93 -3.95 6.09 6.97
CA MET A 93 -5.18 6.87 7.07
C MET A 93 -6.38 6.18 6.40
N SER A 94 -7.59 6.49 6.89
CA SER A 94 -8.83 5.96 6.30
C SER A 94 -9.04 6.47 4.87
N ARG A 95 -9.77 5.68 4.08
CA ARG A 95 -10.12 6.01 2.69
C ARG A 95 -10.73 7.40 2.55
N GLY A 96 -11.76 7.71 3.35
CA GLY A 96 -12.44 9.01 3.27
C GLY A 96 -11.52 10.19 3.57
N LYS A 97 -10.64 10.07 4.57
CA LYS A 97 -9.68 11.12 4.93
C LYS A 97 -8.64 11.32 3.82
N ARG A 98 -8.09 10.23 3.29
CA ARG A 98 -7.15 10.25 2.15
C ARG A 98 -7.78 10.92 0.93
N ASP A 99 -8.96 10.46 0.53
CA ASP A 99 -9.66 10.94 -0.66
C ASP A 99 -10.03 12.43 -0.48
N GLY A 100 -10.40 12.85 0.74
CA GLY A 100 -10.64 14.25 1.08
C GLY A 100 -9.40 15.15 0.95
N ILE A 101 -8.22 14.67 1.37
CA ILE A 101 -6.95 15.39 1.18
C ILE A 101 -6.65 15.51 -0.31
N LEU A 102 -6.61 14.38 -1.02
CA LEU A 102 -6.19 14.32 -2.43
C LEU A 102 -7.15 15.08 -3.36
N LYS A 103 -8.44 15.12 -3.06
CA LYS A 103 -9.44 15.88 -3.84
C LYS A 103 -9.18 17.38 -3.87
N ASN A 104 -8.42 17.93 -2.94
CA ASN A 104 -8.13 19.36 -2.88
C ASN A 104 -6.74 19.73 -3.39
N GLU A 105 -5.91 18.74 -3.75
CA GLU A 105 -4.56 19.00 -4.24
C GLU A 105 -4.60 19.58 -5.66
N LYS A 106 -3.91 20.72 -5.83
CA LYS A 106 -3.77 21.43 -7.11
C LYS A 106 -2.76 20.69 -8.01
N GLY A 107 -2.99 20.71 -9.32
CA GLY A 107 -2.11 20.03 -10.28
C GLY A 107 -2.11 18.50 -10.15
N ARG A 108 -3.10 17.92 -9.46
CA ARG A 108 -3.21 16.47 -9.34
C ARG A 108 -3.61 15.83 -10.66
N VAL A 109 -3.12 14.62 -10.89
CA VAL A 109 -3.48 13.77 -12.04
C VAL A 109 -4.07 12.45 -11.50
N VAL A 110 -5.15 11.97 -12.10
CA VAL A 110 -5.84 10.75 -11.65
C VAL A 110 -5.63 9.62 -12.64
N VAL A 111 -4.99 8.55 -12.18
CA VAL A 111 -4.72 7.33 -12.95
C VAL A 111 -5.63 6.22 -12.45
N LYS A 112 -6.61 5.85 -13.28
CA LYS A 112 -7.67 4.88 -12.91
C LYS A 112 -7.39 3.47 -13.43
N VAL A 113 -6.64 3.35 -14.51
CA VAL A 113 -6.34 2.11 -15.24
C VAL A 113 -4.83 1.88 -15.21
N GLY A 114 -4.38 0.66 -15.51
CA GLY A 114 -2.97 0.27 -15.49
C GLY A 114 -2.57 -0.50 -14.23
N ALA A 115 -1.25 -0.65 -14.05
CA ALA A 115 -0.66 -1.45 -12.98
C ALA A 115 -1.13 -1.01 -11.58
N MET A 116 -1.47 -1.97 -10.71
CA MET A 116 -2.05 -1.69 -9.39
C MET A 116 -1.20 -0.78 -8.49
N HIS A 117 0.12 -0.86 -8.61
CA HIS A 117 1.04 -0.05 -7.82
C HIS A 117 1.20 1.38 -8.38
N LEU A 118 0.79 1.63 -9.62
CA LEU A 118 0.84 2.96 -10.27
C LEU A 118 -0.51 3.68 -10.30
N LYS A 119 -1.63 2.94 -10.17
CA LYS A 119 -2.97 3.52 -10.01
C LYS A 119 -3.06 4.45 -8.79
N GLY A 120 -3.82 5.53 -8.93
CA GLY A 120 -4.10 6.49 -7.87
C GLY A 120 -4.07 7.94 -8.33
N VAL A 121 -4.13 8.84 -7.36
CA VAL A 121 -3.91 10.28 -7.55
C VAL A 121 -2.43 10.58 -7.41
N TRP A 122 -1.85 11.14 -8.47
CA TRP A 122 -0.50 11.68 -8.53
C TRP A 122 -0.54 13.17 -8.20
N ILE A 123 0.40 13.64 -7.39
CA ILE A 123 0.48 15.03 -6.93
C ILE A 123 1.88 15.59 -7.19
N PRO A 124 2.03 16.92 -7.34
CA PRO A 124 3.34 17.55 -7.52
C PRO A 124 4.31 17.23 -6.38
N PHE A 125 5.60 17.15 -6.71
CA PHE A 125 6.70 16.83 -5.78
C PHE A 125 6.64 17.64 -4.48
N GLU A 126 6.60 18.98 -4.61
CA GLU A 126 6.58 19.90 -3.47
C GLU A 126 5.44 19.58 -2.51
N ARG A 127 4.27 19.28 -3.07
CA ARG A 127 3.10 18.99 -2.26
C ARG A 127 3.19 17.63 -1.57
N ALA A 128 3.74 16.64 -2.25
CA ALA A 128 4.03 15.33 -1.63
C ALA A 128 5.03 15.46 -0.47
N ARG A 129 6.06 16.30 -0.63
CA ARG A 129 7.07 16.58 0.41
C ARG A 129 6.44 17.22 1.64
N GLU A 130 5.57 18.21 1.47
CA GLU A 130 4.82 18.83 2.57
C GLU A 130 3.95 17.82 3.33
N LEU A 131 3.24 16.96 2.61
CA LEU A 131 2.41 15.91 3.22
C LEU A 131 3.28 14.87 3.96
N ALA A 132 4.40 14.47 3.38
CA ALA A 132 5.33 13.53 3.99
C ALA A 132 5.93 14.08 5.28
N ALA A 133 6.34 15.36 5.29
CA ALA A 133 6.82 16.04 6.48
C ALA A 133 5.72 16.17 7.54
N LYS A 134 4.51 16.61 7.15
CA LYS A 134 3.36 16.76 8.04
C LYS A 134 2.99 15.45 8.76
N PHE A 135 3.05 14.33 8.05
CA PHE A 135 2.73 13.01 8.59
C PHE A 135 3.96 12.23 9.10
N LYS A 136 5.15 12.86 9.13
CA LYS A 136 6.40 12.28 9.63
C LYS A 136 6.78 10.95 8.94
N ILE A 137 6.63 10.91 7.62
CA ILE A 137 7.03 9.79 6.77
C ILE A 137 8.12 10.18 5.75
N LEU A 138 8.68 11.40 5.86
CA LEU A 138 9.74 11.87 4.97
C LEU A 138 10.95 10.92 5.01
N ASP A 139 11.45 10.61 6.22
CA ASP A 139 12.62 9.74 6.40
C ASP A 139 12.36 8.31 5.91
N VAL A 140 11.12 7.84 6.08
CA VAL A 140 10.69 6.50 5.65
C VAL A 140 10.72 6.36 4.13
N LEU A 141 10.50 7.47 3.42
CA LEU A 141 10.41 7.52 1.95
C LEU A 141 11.57 8.33 1.34
N PHE A 142 12.62 8.61 2.12
CA PHE A 142 13.61 9.65 1.83
C PHE A 142 14.21 9.61 0.41
N PRO A 143 14.55 8.44 -0.17
CA PRO A 143 15.14 8.43 -1.51
C PRO A 143 14.24 9.02 -2.59
N LEU A 144 12.91 8.97 -2.42
CA LEU A 144 11.98 9.61 -3.36
C LEU A 144 11.99 11.14 -3.25
N PHE A 145 12.43 11.69 -2.12
CA PHE A 145 12.47 13.11 -1.82
C PHE A 145 13.87 13.74 -1.93
N ALA A 146 14.88 12.95 -2.30
CA ALA A 146 16.19 13.47 -2.69
C ALA A 146 16.12 14.20 -4.03
N ASP A 147 17.02 15.15 -4.27
CA ASP A 147 17.08 15.86 -5.55
C ASP A 147 17.32 14.89 -6.71
N GLU A 148 18.23 13.92 -6.50
CA GLU A 148 18.54 12.85 -7.44
C GLU A 148 18.27 11.46 -6.82
N PRO A 149 17.07 10.87 -7.02
CA PRO A 149 16.75 9.54 -6.48
C PRO A 149 17.65 8.41 -7.02
N SER A 150 18.24 8.60 -8.20
CA SER A 150 19.09 7.62 -8.88
C SER A 150 20.34 7.22 -8.09
N ILE A 151 20.83 8.07 -7.18
CA ILE A 151 21.99 7.76 -6.33
C ILE A 151 21.71 6.65 -5.31
N TYR A 152 20.43 6.31 -5.11
CA TYR A 152 19.96 5.28 -4.18
C TYR A 152 19.53 3.98 -4.88
N LEU A 153 19.77 3.86 -6.19
CA LEU A 153 19.48 2.63 -6.92
C LEU A 153 20.34 1.49 -6.41
N CYS A 154 19.71 0.32 -6.25
CA CYS A 154 20.37 -0.93 -5.89
C CYS A 154 20.97 -1.66 -7.08
#